data_AF-M0AKQ4-F1
#
_entry.id   AF-M0AKQ4-F1
#
_cell.length_a   1.000
_cell.length_b   1.000
_cell.length_c   1.000
_cell.angle_alpha   90.00
_cell.angle_beta   90.00
_cell.angle_gamma   90.00
#
_symmetry.space_group_name_H-M   'P 1'
#
loop_
_entity.id
_entity.type
_entity.pdbx_description
1 polymer ?
#
loop_
_entity_poly.entity_id
_entity_poly.type
_entity_poly.pdbx_seq_one_letter_code
_entity_poly.pdbx_strand_id
1 'polypeptide(L)'
;FYEDDGETRAFEDGEYNVTHFSVSENNGGVVTFERELDVQNYDDSELSSYLLNLDLSEAPRKVQAASTKYEEVNADEVKDIPASFAYDADADAVLVHIPVDEEQDVKLFFNGGGNSGRGR
;
A
#
# COMPACT_ATOMS: atom_id res chain seq x y z
N PHE A 1 8.50 8.72 1.03
CA PHE A 1 8.26 8.87 2.46
C PHE A 1 9.58 9.15 3.13
N TYR A 2 9.60 10.17 3.97
CA TYR A 2 10.80 10.63 4.68
C TYR A 2 10.45 10.66 6.16
N GLU A 3 11.36 10.18 6.99
CA GLU A 3 11.19 10.10 8.44
C GLU A 3 12.50 10.51 9.12
N ASP A 4 12.40 11.36 10.12
CA ASP A 4 13.47 11.80 11.03
C ASP A 4 12.86 12.03 12.43
N ASP A 5 13.67 12.49 13.38
CA ASP A 5 13.22 12.77 14.74
C ASP A 5 12.27 13.99 14.85
N GLY A 6 12.15 14.81 13.81
CA GLY A 6 11.36 16.05 13.79
C GLY A 6 11.78 17.14 14.80
N GLU A 7 12.82 16.90 15.61
CA GLU A 7 13.20 17.74 16.76
C GLU A 7 14.59 18.35 16.61
N THR A 8 15.52 17.63 15.98
CA THR A 8 16.93 18.04 15.90
C THR A 8 17.37 18.28 14.45
N ARG A 9 18.67 18.44 14.26
CA ARG A 9 19.31 18.53 12.94
C ARG A 9 20.13 17.30 12.61
N ALA A 10 19.91 16.18 13.31
CA ALA A 10 20.63 14.94 13.06
C ALA A 10 20.48 14.43 11.62
N PHE A 11 19.42 14.86 10.92
CA PHE A 11 19.28 14.62 9.48
C PHE A 11 20.44 15.21 8.64
N GLU A 12 21.08 16.31 9.08
CA GLU A 12 22.27 16.89 8.43
C GLU A 12 23.47 15.92 8.50
N ASP A 13 23.51 15.08 9.53
CA ASP A 13 24.51 14.03 9.75
C ASP A 13 24.06 12.66 9.19
N GLY A 14 22.86 12.58 8.60
CA GLY A 14 22.35 11.38 7.92
C GLY A 14 21.36 10.53 8.73
N GLU A 15 20.91 10.99 9.89
CA GLU A 15 19.95 10.28 10.75
C GLU A 15 18.51 10.49 10.25
N TYR A 16 18.15 9.75 9.21
CA TYR A 16 16.82 9.73 8.61
C TYR A 16 16.56 8.44 7.83
N ASN A 17 15.30 8.17 7.54
CA ASN A 17 14.86 7.12 6.63
C ASN A 17 14.24 7.72 5.35
N VAL A 18 14.48 7.09 4.22
CA VAL A 18 13.83 7.36 2.93
C VAL A 18 13.27 6.06 2.39
N THR A 19 11.97 6.09 2.10
CA THR A 19 11.25 4.98 1.48
C THR A 19 10.51 5.50 0.24
N HIS A 20 10.76 4.90 -0.91
CA HIS A 20 10.04 5.20 -2.15
C HIS A 20 8.83 4.27 -2.28
N PHE A 21 7.68 4.85 -2.60
CA PHE A 21 6.46 4.12 -2.89
C PHE A 21 6.10 4.31 -4.35
N SER A 22 5.79 3.20 -5.02
CA SER A 22 5.31 3.21 -6.39
C SER A 22 3.99 2.46 -6.47
N VAL A 23 3.03 3.04 -7.19
CA VAL A 23 1.77 2.38 -7.56
C VAL A 23 1.69 2.36 -9.07
N SER A 24 1.49 1.17 -9.64
CA SER A 24 1.36 1.00 -11.08
C SER A 24 0.16 0.13 -11.43
N GLU A 25 -0.53 0.49 -12.51
CA GLU A 25 -1.54 -0.36 -13.13
C GLU A 25 -0.89 -1.15 -14.26
N ASN A 26 -1.04 -2.47 -14.21
CA ASN A 26 -0.52 -3.40 -15.20
C ASN A 26 -1.65 -3.93 -16.08
N ASN A 27 -1.30 -4.30 -17.31
CA ASN A 27 -2.23 -4.92 -18.26
C ASN A 27 -2.95 -6.11 -17.61
N GLY A 28 -4.29 -6.11 -17.69
CA GLY A 28 -5.12 -7.19 -17.14
C GLY A 28 -5.78 -6.89 -15.79
N GLY A 29 -5.80 -5.62 -15.34
CA GLY A 29 -6.51 -5.22 -14.13
C GLY A 29 -5.75 -5.60 -12.85
N VAL A 30 -4.42 -5.49 -12.88
CA VAL A 30 -3.58 -5.72 -11.70
C VAL A 30 -2.94 -4.41 -11.29
N VAL A 31 -3.21 -3.98 -10.06
CA VAL A 31 -2.50 -2.85 -9.44
C VAL A 31 -1.39 -3.41 -8.57
N THR A 32 -0.18 -2.88 -8.72
CA THR A 32 0.98 -3.25 -7.92
C THR A 32 1.40 -2.06 -7.07
N PHE A 33 1.54 -2.29 -5.77
CA PHE A 33 2.20 -1.39 -4.83
C PHE A 33 3.59 -1.95 -4.51
N GLU A 34 4.60 -1.12 -4.73
CA GLU A 34 6.01 -1.44 -4.50
C GLU A 34 6.56 -0.47 -3.46
N ARG A 35 7.46 -1.00 -2.62
CA ARG A 35 8.19 -0.24 -1.61
C ARG A 35 9.67 -0.49 -1.77
N GLU A 36 10.44 0.57 -1.94
CA GLU A 36 11.90 0.54 -2.02
C GLU A 36 12.48 1.34 -0.85
N LEU A 37 13.28 0.67 -0.03
CA LEU A 37 14.00 1.28 1.08
C LEU A 37 15.33 1.84 0.53
N ASP A 38 15.56 3.14 0.67
CA ASP A 38 16.77 3.81 0.18
C ASP A 38 17.76 4.07 1.34
N VAL A 39 17.59 5.17 2.08
CA VAL A 39 18.36 5.44 3.30
C VAL A 39 17.62 4.89 4.50
N GLN A 40 18.27 4.15 5.41
CA GLN A 40 17.64 3.56 6.60
C GLN A 40 18.54 3.74 7.83
N ASN A 41 18.81 4.99 8.20
CA ASN A 41 19.78 5.35 9.25
C ASN A 41 19.11 5.97 10.49
N TYR A 42 17.78 5.92 10.58
CA TYR A 42 17.03 6.36 11.75
C TYR A 42 16.44 5.15 12.47
N ASP A 43 17.08 4.78 13.59
CA ASP A 43 16.78 3.57 14.37
C ASP A 43 15.52 3.70 15.25
N ASP A 44 15.13 4.94 15.59
CA ASP A 44 13.98 5.24 16.46
C ASP A 44 12.65 5.32 15.70
N SER A 45 12.56 4.73 14.50
CA SER A 45 11.33 4.66 13.72
C SER A 45 10.21 3.95 14.50
N GLU A 46 9.08 4.65 14.70
CA GLU A 46 7.87 4.09 15.33
C GLU A 46 6.91 3.49 14.29
N LEU A 47 7.30 3.52 13.01
CA LEU A 47 6.47 3.07 11.89
C LEU A 47 6.25 1.55 11.94
N SER A 48 5.00 1.13 12.07
CA SER A 48 4.62 -0.29 12.17
C SER A 48 3.84 -0.81 10.95
N SER A 49 3.14 0.07 10.22
CA SER A 49 2.39 -0.29 9.03
C SER A 49 2.08 0.91 8.13
N TYR A 50 1.61 0.60 6.93
CA TYR A 50 1.03 1.55 5.99
C TYR A 50 -0.42 1.18 5.74
N LEU A 51 -1.29 2.18 5.66
CA LEU A 51 -2.64 2.02 5.13
C LEU A 51 -2.68 2.66 3.73
N LEU A 52 -2.69 1.83 2.71
CA LEU A 52 -2.85 2.27 1.33
C LEU A 52 -4.34 2.50 1.06
N ASN A 53 -4.69 3.71 0.66
CA ASN A 53 -6.03 4.07 0.20
C ASN A 53 -5.97 4.40 -1.30
N LEU A 54 -6.65 3.60 -2.12
CA LEU A 54 -6.68 3.73 -3.58
C LEU A 54 -8.07 4.14 -4.03
N ASP A 55 -8.18 5.28 -4.71
CA ASP A 55 -9.41 5.77 -5.35
C ASP A 55 -9.75 4.87 -6.56
N LEU A 56 -10.40 3.74 -6.31
CA LEU A 56 -10.77 2.73 -7.29
C LEU A 56 -12.22 2.33 -7.05
N SER A 57 -13.07 2.53 -8.05
CA SER A 57 -14.52 2.30 -7.97
C SER A 57 -14.94 0.82 -8.07
N GLU A 58 -14.01 -0.11 -7.90
CA GLU A 58 -14.26 -1.54 -8.02
C GLU A 58 -13.55 -2.28 -6.90
N ALA A 59 -14.21 -3.30 -6.33
CA ALA A 59 -13.60 -4.16 -5.33
C ALA A 59 -12.58 -5.12 -5.98
N PRO A 60 -11.37 -5.27 -5.41
CA PRO A 60 -10.43 -6.27 -5.88
C PRO A 60 -10.96 -7.67 -5.55
N ARG A 61 -10.70 -8.63 -6.44
CA ARG A 61 -11.02 -10.04 -6.21
C ARG A 61 -10.11 -10.67 -5.15
N LYS A 62 -8.87 -10.18 -5.06
CA LYS A 62 -7.89 -10.59 -4.06
C LYS A 62 -6.74 -9.59 -3.98
N VAL A 63 -6.12 -9.56 -2.80
CA VAL A 63 -4.85 -8.89 -2.55
C VAL A 63 -3.85 -9.92 -2.04
N GLN A 64 -2.60 -9.86 -2.51
CA GLN A 64 -1.54 -10.77 -2.08
C GLN A 64 -0.15 -10.15 -2.23
N ALA A 65 0.76 -10.58 -1.37
CA ALA A 65 2.18 -10.32 -1.49
C ALA A 65 2.90 -11.65 -1.72
N ALA A 66 3.59 -11.77 -2.86
CA ALA A 66 4.07 -13.05 -3.39
C ALA A 66 3.00 -14.17 -3.37
N SER A 67 3.14 -15.17 -2.50
CA SER A 67 2.19 -16.28 -2.31
C SER A 67 1.22 -16.08 -1.13
N THR A 68 1.47 -15.09 -0.27
CA THR A 68 0.67 -14.78 0.91
C THR A 68 -0.55 -13.96 0.50
N LYS A 69 -1.75 -14.47 0.80
CA LYS A 69 -3.00 -13.75 0.55
C LYS A 69 -3.32 -12.87 1.75
N TYR A 70 -3.75 -11.66 1.46
CA TYR A 70 -4.25 -10.75 2.48
C TYR A 70 -5.70 -11.13 2.81
N GLU A 71 -6.10 -10.90 4.06
CA GLU A 71 -7.45 -11.17 4.53
C GLU A 71 -8.42 -10.10 4.05
N GLU A 72 -9.56 -10.49 3.49
CA GLU A 72 -10.64 -9.55 3.20
C GLU A 72 -11.46 -9.32 4.47
N VAL A 73 -11.58 -8.06 4.88
CA VAL A 73 -12.26 -7.65 6.13
C VAL A 73 -13.21 -6.49 5.86
N ASN A 74 -13.96 -6.05 6.88
CA ASN A 74 -14.78 -4.85 6.75
C ASN A 74 -13.89 -3.59 6.70
N ALA A 75 -14.35 -2.53 6.02
CA ALA A 75 -13.58 -1.31 5.83
C ALA A 75 -13.17 -0.62 7.14
N ASP A 76 -14.01 -0.72 8.18
CA ASP A 76 -13.76 -0.19 9.52
C ASP A 76 -12.73 -1.00 10.33
N GLU A 77 -12.49 -2.25 9.96
CA GLU A 77 -11.57 -3.18 10.65
C GLU A 77 -10.18 -3.22 10.00
N VAL A 78 -10.05 -2.80 8.73
CA VAL A 78 -8.83 -2.98 7.93
C VAL A 78 -7.59 -2.36 8.57
N LYS A 79 -7.75 -1.23 9.27
CA LYS A 79 -6.66 -0.52 9.95
C LYS A 79 -6.08 -1.28 11.15
N ASP A 80 -6.84 -2.22 11.70
CA ASP A 80 -6.51 -2.94 12.93
C ASP A 80 -5.99 -4.36 12.64
N ILE A 81 -6.16 -4.85 11.41
CA ILE A 81 -5.82 -6.22 11.00
C ILE A 81 -4.64 -6.18 10.01
N PRO A 82 -3.43 -6.62 10.42
CA PRO A 82 -2.27 -6.68 9.54
C PRO A 82 -2.50 -7.59 8.32
N ALA A 83 -1.89 -7.23 7.18
CA ALA A 83 -2.02 -7.96 5.92
C ALA A 83 -3.49 -8.22 5.54
N SER A 84 -4.31 -7.16 5.60
CA SER A 84 -5.73 -7.21 5.25
C SER A 84 -6.09 -6.18 4.19
N PHE A 85 -7.26 -6.32 3.59
CA PHE A 85 -7.82 -5.36 2.65
C PHE A 85 -9.35 -5.29 2.75
N ALA A 86 -9.90 -4.18 2.28
CA ALA A 86 -11.34 -3.94 2.20
C ALA A 86 -11.69 -3.05 1.01
N TYR A 87 -12.92 -3.14 0.53
CA TYR A 87 -13.52 -2.15 -0.37
C TYR A 87 -14.52 -1.29 0.41
N ASP A 88 -14.31 0.01 0.43
CA ASP A 88 -15.24 0.99 0.98
C ASP A 88 -16.15 1.50 -0.16
N ALA A 89 -17.39 1.02 -0.16
CA ALA A 89 -18.38 1.38 -1.18
C ALA A 89 -18.94 2.81 -1.00
N ASP A 90 -18.85 3.39 0.19
CA ASP A 90 -19.28 4.77 0.42
C ASP A 90 -18.22 5.77 -0.08
N ALA A 91 -16.94 5.37 -0.01
CA ALA A 91 -15.81 6.17 -0.47
C ALA A 91 -15.34 5.85 -1.91
N ASP A 92 -15.88 4.80 -2.54
CA ASP A 92 -15.38 4.24 -3.81
C ASP A 92 -13.86 4.00 -3.77
N ALA A 93 -13.41 3.35 -2.70
CA ALA A 93 -12.00 3.21 -2.40
C ALA A 93 -11.60 1.79 -1.94
N VAL A 94 -10.38 1.40 -2.27
CA VAL A 94 -9.77 0.15 -1.80
C VAL A 94 -8.75 0.48 -0.71
N LEU A 95 -8.95 -0.13 0.45
CA LEU A 95 -8.07 0.01 1.60
C LEU A 95 -7.21 -1.25 1.74
N VAL A 96 -5.90 -1.09 1.95
CA VAL A 96 -4.97 -2.21 2.16
C VAL A 96 -4.04 -1.89 3.32
N HIS A 97 -4.03 -2.75 4.33
CA HIS A 97 -3.12 -2.64 5.47
C HIS A 97 -1.86 -3.47 5.22
N ILE A 98 -0.74 -2.79 5.05
CA ILE A 98 0.55 -3.38 4.68
C ILE A 98 1.50 -3.25 5.89
N PRO A 99 1.92 -4.36 6.52
CA PRO A 99 2.92 -4.34 7.58
C PRO A 99 4.26 -3.73 7.11
N VAL A 100 4.98 -3.04 8.00
CA VAL A 100 6.30 -2.45 7.66
C VAL A 100 7.37 -3.51 7.37
N ASP A 101 7.18 -4.76 7.77
CA ASP A 101 8.06 -5.89 7.49
C ASP A 101 7.69 -6.64 6.19
N GLU A 102 6.68 -6.18 5.44
CA GLU A 102 6.36 -6.76 4.13
C GLU A 102 7.46 -6.44 3.10
N GLU A 103 8.23 -7.46 2.72
CA GLU A 103 9.32 -7.33 1.75
C GLU A 103 8.86 -7.52 0.28
N GLN A 104 7.64 -8.01 0.06
CA GLN A 104 7.16 -8.34 -1.28
C GLN A 104 6.21 -7.29 -1.83
N ASP A 105 6.20 -7.12 -3.16
CA ASP A 105 5.23 -6.25 -3.81
C ASP A 105 3.80 -6.73 -3.54
N VAL A 106 2.94 -5.78 -3.16
CA VAL A 106 1.54 -6.05 -2.90
C VAL A 106 0.75 -5.89 -4.19
N LYS A 107 0.07 -6.96 -4.59
CA LYS A 107 -0.67 -7.02 -5.86
C LYS A 107 -2.16 -7.16 -5.60
N LEU A 108 -2.92 -6.21 -6.12
CA LEU A 108 -4.37 -6.20 -6.12
C LEU A 108 -4.84 -6.67 -7.49
N PHE A 109 -5.69 -7.70 -7.51
CA PHE A 109 -6.22 -8.29 -8.73
C PHE A 109 -7.69 -7.93 -8.86
N PHE A 110 -8.02 -7.08 -9.82
CA PHE A 110 -9.39 -6.74 -10.16
C PHE A 110 -9.93 -7.74 -11.19
N ASN A 111 -11.25 -7.86 -11.26
CA ASN A 111 -11.86 -8.58 -12.38
C ASN A 111 -11.59 -7.73 -13.62
N GLY A 112 -10.67 -8.18 -14.49
CA GLY A 112 -10.26 -7.41 -15.65
C GLY A 112 -11.46 -6.79 -16.36
N GLY A 113 -11.51 -5.45 -16.36
CA GLY A 113 -12.57 -4.72 -17.02
C GLY A 113 -12.63 -5.15 -18.47
N GLY A 114 -13.73 -5.81 -18.85
CA GLY A 114 -14.11 -5.93 -20.24
C GLY A 114 -14.26 -4.52 -20.79
N ASN A 115 -13.25 -4.05 -21.52
CA ASN A 115 -13.31 -2.94 -22.47
C ASN A 115 -14.40 -1.90 -22.17
N SER A 116 -14.19 -1.02 -21.18
CA SER A 116 -14.84 0.29 -21.16
C SER A 116 -14.17 1.19 -22.20
N GLY A 117 -14.24 0.72 -23.45
CA GLY A 117 -13.86 1.49 -24.62
C GLY A 117 -14.67 2.78 -24.62
N ARG A 118 -13.95 3.90 -24.52
CA ARG A 118 -14.38 5.22 -24.97
C ARG A 118 -14.90 5.11 -26.41
N GLY A 119 -16.20 4.87 -26.56
CA GLY A 119 -16.94 5.17 -27.77
C GLY A 119 -17.47 6.60 -27.68
N ARG A 120 -16.72 7.54 -28.27
CA ARG A 120 -17.26 8.82 -28.74
C ARG A 120 -18.04 8.59 -30.02
#